data_AF-A0A845A9Q3-F1
#
_entry.id   AF-A0A845A9Q3-F1
#
_cell.length_a   1.000
_cell.length_b   1.000
_cell.length_c   1.000
_cell.angle_alpha   90.00
_cell.angle_beta   90.00
_cell.angle_gamma   90.00
#
_symmetry.space_group_name_H-M   'P 1'
#
loop_
_entity.id
_entity.type
_entity.pdbx_description
1 polymer ?
#
loop_
_entity_poly.entity_id
_entity_poly.type
_entity_poly.pdbx_seq_one_letter_code
_entity_poly.pdbx_strand_id
1 'polypeptide(L)'
;MTEQTGPEYIRQFVSALQRRDHGAVLSAVRGLVQLRYPMGQQWRSVATVMLKDGEFALARAAADLLVEQVASTLTRFDAAAIKAKAGDLSGAQALLKTVPQSVPDPVQNAYFQGMLAFDQGEIETARSYLRRAVEYAPQTGPAWLGLAKAGGIRSEDEAVLKELCANLQPAAAIPFYYALGSLKHSAKDYASAFAAFSEAGQLQAQITPYDMLKDQEELSHILSEWSRDAIQELAIHDDKVGPIFVTGLPRSGTTLVEQILASHSHIVGGGEVEILAHCRRILGSANPIQLRSRDNIWQALESAQAHYHRLMADRFGTGRVVDKSLSTTRLMGFAAILFPNARFIWLERNPRDCAWSIFSNHFAEGIDWSQSLELIARRSASEHRLRHFWQETLGERLMSVQYEELVRNSEREIKRMAEHVGLPFEAAMLTPHSSKRVVTTNSSAQVREPISTQSIGSSEPYAQWLEPFGVAYAQARKDLGL
;
A
#
# COMPACT_ATOMS: atom_id res chain seq x y z
N MET A 1 30.66 14.27 28.61
CA MET A 1 30.35 13.58 27.34
C MET A 1 30.90 14.46 26.23
N THR A 2 31.88 13.99 25.46
CA THR A 2 32.39 14.72 24.29
C THR A 2 31.30 14.79 23.22
N GLU A 3 30.95 15.99 22.76
CA GLU A 3 30.02 16.17 21.64
C GLU A 3 30.61 15.51 20.39
N GLN A 4 29.86 14.57 19.79
CA GLN A 4 30.27 13.91 18.57
C GLN A 4 30.29 14.90 17.40
N THR A 5 31.32 14.80 16.57
CA THR A 5 31.50 15.69 15.41
C THR A 5 30.83 15.11 14.16
N GLY A 6 30.46 15.96 13.19
CA GLY A 6 29.86 15.50 11.93
C GLY A 6 30.64 14.39 11.19
N PRO A 7 31.99 14.45 11.08
CA PRO A 7 32.78 13.36 10.52
C PRO A 7 32.66 12.04 11.28
N GLU A 8 32.44 12.08 12.59
CA GLU A 8 32.22 10.89 13.41
C GLU A 8 30.88 10.25 13.07
N TYR A 9 29.81 11.04 12.96
CA TYR A 9 28.51 10.52 12.54
C TYR A 9 28.53 9.94 11.11
N ILE A 10 29.28 10.52 10.17
CA ILE A 10 29.43 9.92 8.82
C ILE A 10 30.09 8.54 8.91
N ARG A 11 31.20 8.41 9.67
CA ARG A 11 31.87 7.11 9.84
C ARG A 11 30.93 6.08 10.48
N GLN A 12 30.17 6.50 11.48
CA GLN A 12 29.16 5.64 12.12
C GLN A 12 28.07 5.23 11.14
N PHE A 13 27.53 6.16 10.34
CA PHE A 13 26.50 5.88 9.34
C PHE A 13 26.97 4.84 8.32
N VAL A 14 28.15 5.03 7.72
CA VAL A 14 28.70 4.10 6.72
C VAL A 14 28.99 2.72 7.34
N SER A 15 29.61 2.68 8.52
CA SER A 15 29.88 1.43 9.23
C SER A 15 28.58 0.70 9.61
N ALA A 16 27.57 1.44 10.06
CA ALA A 16 26.28 0.88 10.45
C ALA A 16 25.53 0.30 9.23
N LEU A 17 25.57 0.96 8.07
CA LEU A 17 25.02 0.41 6.82
C LEU A 17 25.69 -0.92 6.43
N GLN A 18 27.02 -1.00 6.52
CA GLN A 18 27.77 -2.22 6.21
C GLN A 18 27.41 -3.37 7.16
N ARG A 19 27.23 -3.07 8.45
CA ARG A 19 26.83 -4.04 9.47
C ARG A 19 25.32 -4.31 9.48
N ARG A 20 24.53 -3.62 8.66
CA ARG A 20 23.06 -3.63 8.67
C ARG A 20 22.48 -3.32 10.06
N ASP A 21 23.15 -2.45 10.80
CA ASP A 21 22.79 -2.01 12.15
C ASP A 21 21.85 -0.80 12.06
N HIS A 22 20.55 -1.09 11.96
CA HIS A 22 19.52 -0.06 11.75
C HIS A 22 19.52 1.01 12.86
N GLY A 23 19.66 0.60 14.13
CA GLY A 23 19.66 1.54 15.26
C GLY A 23 20.82 2.54 15.17
N ALA A 24 22.02 2.06 14.85
CA ALA A 24 23.18 2.94 14.66
C ALA A 24 23.05 3.84 13.43
N VAL A 25 22.43 3.36 12.34
CA VAL A 25 22.09 4.17 11.15
C VAL A 25 21.21 5.36 11.56
N LEU A 26 20.11 5.11 12.29
CA LEU A 26 19.19 6.16 12.71
C LEU A 26 19.84 7.19 13.63
N SER A 27 20.63 6.71 14.59
CA SER A 27 21.36 7.58 15.52
C SER A 27 22.30 8.52 14.78
N ALA A 28 23.08 7.99 13.85
CA ALA A 28 24.01 8.77 13.04
C ALA A 28 23.30 9.79 12.15
N VAL A 29 22.21 9.40 11.47
CA VAL A 29 21.43 10.32 10.63
C VAL A 29 20.79 11.43 11.46
N ARG A 30 20.23 11.12 12.63
CA ARG A 30 19.68 12.13 13.55
C ARG A 30 20.74 13.14 13.97
N GLY A 31 21.93 12.68 14.34
CA GLY A 31 23.06 13.56 14.65
C GLY A 31 23.44 14.48 13.49
N LEU A 32 23.54 13.92 12.28
CA LEU A 32 23.84 14.72 11.07
C LEU A 32 22.76 15.76 10.77
N VAL A 33 21.48 15.40 10.93
CA VAL A 33 20.34 16.32 10.73
C VAL A 33 20.35 17.42 11.77
N GLN A 34 20.56 17.09 13.05
CA GLN A 34 20.62 18.06 14.14
C GLN A 34 21.77 19.05 13.98
N LEU A 35 22.93 18.57 13.53
CA LEU A 35 24.09 19.42 13.21
C LEU A 35 23.94 20.20 11.90
N ARG A 36 22.89 19.91 11.11
CA ARG A 36 22.71 20.41 9.73
C ARG A 36 23.99 20.26 8.91
N TYR A 37 24.66 19.12 9.06
CA TYR A 37 26.02 18.92 8.56
C TYR A 37 26.10 19.16 7.04
N PRO A 38 27.13 19.88 6.52
CA PRO A 38 27.22 20.30 5.12
C PRO A 38 27.58 19.13 4.20
N MET A 39 26.59 18.28 3.90
CA MET A 39 26.73 17.13 3.01
C MET A 39 26.27 17.39 1.59
N GLY A 40 25.64 18.53 1.27
CA GLY A 40 25.21 18.86 -0.09
C GLY A 40 24.34 17.77 -0.73
N GLN A 41 24.74 17.29 -1.91
CA GLN A 41 23.99 16.30 -2.70
C GLN A 41 23.82 14.94 -2.00
N GLN A 42 24.70 14.61 -1.07
CA GLN A 42 24.69 13.32 -0.36
C GLN A 42 23.44 13.16 0.52
N TRP A 43 22.77 14.26 0.90
CA TRP A 43 21.46 14.23 1.56
C TRP A 43 20.39 13.49 0.76
N ARG A 44 20.49 13.48 -0.58
CA ARG A 44 19.60 12.70 -1.45
C ARG A 44 19.70 11.20 -1.17
N SER A 45 20.91 10.69 -1.03
CA SER A 45 21.15 9.27 -0.73
C SER A 45 20.68 8.93 0.68
N VAL A 46 20.94 9.80 1.66
CA VAL A 46 20.42 9.63 3.03
C VAL A 46 18.89 9.57 3.02
N ALA A 47 18.23 10.52 2.36
CA ALA A 47 16.78 10.54 2.25
C ALA A 47 16.21 9.28 1.59
N THR A 48 16.89 8.77 0.55
CA THR A 48 16.49 7.53 -0.15
C THR A 48 16.58 6.31 0.75
N VAL A 49 17.65 6.19 1.56
CA VAL A 49 17.79 5.13 2.56
C VAL A 49 16.69 5.25 3.62
N MET A 50 16.46 6.46 4.14
CA MET A 50 15.41 6.71 5.14
C MET A 50 14.01 6.38 4.61
N LEU A 51 13.71 6.67 3.34
CA LEU A 51 12.45 6.23 2.71
C LEU A 51 12.31 4.72 2.70
N LYS A 52 13.36 3.99 2.30
CA LYS A 52 13.37 2.52 2.25
C LYS A 52 13.17 1.90 3.63
N ASP A 53 13.71 2.55 4.66
CA ASP A 53 13.60 2.13 6.04
C ASP A 53 12.31 2.62 6.71
N GLY A 54 11.44 3.35 6.00
CA GLY A 54 10.17 3.87 6.56
C GLY A 54 10.32 5.08 7.48
N GLU A 55 11.53 5.64 7.58
CA GLU A 55 11.88 6.79 8.41
C GLU A 55 11.50 8.11 7.72
N PHE A 56 10.20 8.29 7.47
CA PHE A 56 9.69 9.39 6.65
C PHE A 56 9.99 10.78 7.22
N ALA A 57 10.05 10.95 8.54
CA ALA A 57 10.47 12.21 9.15
C ALA A 57 11.93 12.55 8.83
N LEU A 58 12.84 11.58 8.95
CA LEU A 58 14.25 11.77 8.60
C LEU A 58 14.43 11.95 7.08
N ALA A 59 13.65 11.25 6.25
CA ALA A 59 13.64 11.45 4.81
C ALA A 59 13.23 12.89 4.43
N ARG A 60 12.20 13.44 5.08
CA ARG A 60 11.76 14.83 4.88
C ARG A 60 12.83 15.83 5.34
N ALA A 61 13.41 15.62 6.53
CA ALA A 61 14.47 16.49 7.05
C ALA A 61 15.71 16.48 6.13
N ALA A 62 16.10 15.30 5.63
CA ALA A 62 17.16 15.17 4.65
C ALA A 62 16.83 15.88 3.32
N ALA A 63 15.56 15.81 2.85
CA ALA A 63 15.12 16.57 1.68
C ALA A 63 15.17 18.10 1.90
N ASP A 64 14.83 18.57 3.10
CA ASP A 64 14.93 19.99 3.45
C ASP A 64 16.39 20.47 3.46
N LEU A 65 17.28 19.69 4.08
CA LEU A 65 18.73 19.97 4.09
C LEU A 65 19.34 19.91 2.68
N LEU A 66 18.86 19.00 1.83
CA LEU A 66 19.27 18.93 0.43
C LEU A 66 18.94 20.22 -0.33
N VAL A 67 17.72 20.75 -0.19
CA VAL A 67 17.29 22.01 -0.83
C VAL A 67 18.03 23.22 -0.25
N GLU A 68 18.27 23.23 1.06
CA GLU A 68 19.00 24.30 1.74
C GLU A 68 20.45 24.38 1.26
N GLN A 69 21.15 23.24 1.17
CA GLN A 69 22.59 23.20 0.91
C GLN A 69 22.91 23.19 -0.59
N VAL A 70 21.93 22.87 -1.46
CA VAL A 70 22.12 22.82 -2.90
C VAL A 70 21.00 23.59 -3.61
N ALA A 71 21.30 24.83 -3.98
CA ALA A 71 20.39 25.69 -4.71
C ALA A 71 20.30 25.29 -6.19
N SER A 72 19.43 24.33 -6.51
CA SER A 72 19.13 23.90 -7.89
C SER A 72 17.65 23.55 -8.05
N THR A 73 17.08 23.86 -9.21
CA THR A 73 15.71 23.46 -9.57
C THR A 73 15.56 21.94 -9.66
N LEU A 74 16.60 21.23 -10.12
CA LEU A 74 16.62 19.77 -10.13
C LEU A 74 16.56 19.22 -8.70
N THR A 75 17.37 19.77 -7.80
CA THR A 75 17.36 19.38 -6.39
C THR A 75 16.00 19.62 -5.72
N ARG A 76 15.32 20.72 -6.05
CA ARG A 76 13.95 20.97 -5.57
C ARG A 76 12.95 19.95 -6.10
N PHE A 77 13.07 19.54 -7.36
CA PHE A 77 12.25 18.46 -7.92
C PHE A 77 12.48 17.14 -7.17
N ASP A 78 13.74 16.79 -6.94
CA ASP A 78 14.12 15.56 -6.24
C ASP A 78 13.61 15.54 -4.80
N ALA A 79 13.75 16.67 -4.10
CA ALA A 79 13.21 16.84 -2.76
C ALA A 79 11.67 16.79 -2.74
N ALA A 80 10.99 17.30 -3.77
CA ALA A 80 9.54 17.16 -3.92
C ALA A 80 9.14 15.69 -4.08
N ALA A 81 9.85 14.92 -4.90
CA ALA A 81 9.62 13.48 -5.05
C ALA A 81 9.84 12.72 -3.73
N ILE A 82 10.88 13.06 -2.98
CA ILE A 82 11.15 12.48 -1.66
C ILE A 82 10.03 12.82 -0.67
N LYS A 83 9.63 14.10 -0.59
CA LYS A 83 8.55 14.56 0.30
C LYS A 83 7.23 13.87 -0.02
N ALA A 84 6.87 13.75 -1.30
CA ALA A 84 5.65 13.05 -1.72
C ALA A 84 5.67 11.58 -1.28
N LYS A 85 6.78 10.86 -1.53
CA LYS A 85 6.95 9.47 -1.06
C LYS A 85 6.92 9.35 0.47
N ALA A 86 7.37 10.38 1.18
CA ALA A 86 7.30 10.47 2.64
C ALA A 86 5.91 10.91 3.17
N GLY A 87 4.92 11.10 2.30
CA GLY A 87 3.56 11.51 2.66
C GLY A 87 3.35 13.03 2.81
N ASP A 88 4.38 13.85 2.61
CA ASP A 88 4.29 15.31 2.61
C ASP A 88 3.94 15.85 1.21
N LEU A 89 2.69 15.60 0.79
CA LEU A 89 2.20 16.04 -0.52
C LEU A 89 2.14 17.58 -0.63
N SER A 90 1.82 18.26 0.46
CA SER A 90 1.74 19.73 0.49
C SER A 90 3.12 20.36 0.31
N GLY A 91 4.14 19.85 1.01
CA GLY A 91 5.53 20.28 0.84
C GLY A 91 6.08 19.94 -0.55
N ALA A 92 5.71 18.77 -1.10
CA ALA A 92 6.05 18.42 -2.48
C ALA A 92 5.46 19.42 -3.49
N GLN A 93 4.17 19.75 -3.36
CA GLN A 93 3.50 20.71 -4.22
C GLN A 93 4.08 22.13 -4.08
N ALA A 94 4.43 22.55 -2.87
CA ALA A 94 5.07 23.85 -2.62
C ALA A 94 6.43 23.96 -3.32
N LEU A 95 7.26 22.91 -3.26
CA LEU A 95 8.53 22.86 -3.98
C LEU A 95 8.31 22.88 -5.49
N LEU A 96 7.37 22.08 -6.00
CA LEU A 96 7.07 21.97 -7.42
C LEU A 96 6.61 23.29 -8.05
N LYS A 97 5.94 24.18 -7.31
CA LYS A 97 5.60 25.54 -7.80
C LYS A 97 6.82 26.39 -8.15
N THR A 98 7.98 26.05 -7.59
CA THR A 98 9.26 26.74 -7.85
C THR A 98 10.14 26.04 -8.89
N VAL A 99 9.68 24.90 -9.43
CA VAL A 99 10.41 24.09 -10.40
C VAL A 99 9.83 24.34 -11.80
N PRO A 100 10.64 24.79 -12.79
CA PRO A 100 10.19 24.90 -14.16
C PRO A 100 9.69 23.56 -14.70
N GLN A 101 8.65 23.59 -15.55
CA GLN A 101 8.08 22.36 -16.13
C GLN A 101 9.07 21.57 -17.00
N SER A 102 10.19 22.17 -17.41
CA SER A 102 11.27 21.52 -18.14
C SER A 102 12.26 20.75 -17.26
N VAL A 103 12.07 20.71 -15.93
CA VAL A 103 13.00 20.09 -14.97
C VAL A 103 12.31 18.92 -14.24
N PRO A 104 12.92 17.72 -14.18
CA PRO A 104 14.21 17.34 -14.76
C PRO A 104 14.15 17.26 -16.29
N ASP A 105 12.97 16.96 -16.81
CA ASP A 105 12.58 17.06 -18.20
C ASP A 105 11.03 17.21 -18.26
N PRO A 106 10.46 17.62 -19.41
CA PRO A 106 9.01 17.82 -19.54
C PRO A 106 8.15 16.59 -19.24
N VAL A 107 8.64 15.39 -19.54
CA VAL A 107 7.88 14.12 -19.39
C VAL A 107 7.80 13.75 -17.92
N GLN A 108 8.95 13.66 -17.24
CA GLN A 108 9.02 13.29 -15.83
C GLN A 108 8.31 14.31 -14.95
N ASN A 109 8.43 15.60 -15.26
CA ASN A 109 7.73 16.66 -14.52
C ASN A 109 6.21 16.52 -14.67
N ALA A 110 5.71 16.41 -15.91
CA ALA A 110 4.29 16.27 -16.18
C ALA A 110 3.73 14.99 -15.54
N TYR A 111 4.42 13.85 -15.66
CA TYR A 111 4.02 12.61 -15.00
C TYR A 111 3.92 12.78 -13.48
N PHE A 112 4.95 13.34 -12.84
CA PHE A 112 4.98 13.48 -11.39
C PHE A 112 3.90 14.45 -10.86
N GLN A 113 3.70 15.59 -11.53
CA GLN A 113 2.61 16.52 -11.24
C GLN A 113 1.23 15.87 -11.39
N GLY A 114 1.05 15.10 -12.46
CA GLY A 114 -0.20 14.39 -12.73
C GLY A 114 -0.52 13.34 -11.67
N MET A 115 0.47 12.56 -11.24
CA MET A 115 0.30 11.60 -10.15
C MET A 115 0.05 12.28 -8.80
N LEU A 116 0.75 13.38 -8.50
CA LEU A 116 0.53 14.15 -7.28
C LEU A 116 -0.89 14.73 -7.22
N ALA A 117 -1.37 15.30 -8.33
CA ALA A 117 -2.74 15.80 -8.46
C ALA A 117 -3.77 14.67 -8.30
N PHE A 118 -3.50 13.48 -8.86
CA PHE A 118 -4.37 12.32 -8.71
C PHE A 118 -4.49 11.90 -7.24
N ASP A 119 -3.37 11.81 -6.53
CA ASP A 119 -3.33 11.44 -5.10
C ASP A 119 -4.03 12.48 -4.21
N GLN A 120 -4.02 13.75 -4.60
CA GLN A 120 -4.76 14.84 -3.96
C GLN A 120 -6.26 14.84 -4.29
N GLY A 121 -6.70 14.11 -5.32
CA GLY A 121 -8.09 14.07 -5.78
C GLY A 121 -8.43 15.13 -6.82
N GLU A 122 -7.45 15.85 -7.35
CA GLU A 122 -7.61 16.82 -8.43
C GLU A 122 -7.63 16.09 -9.79
N ILE A 123 -8.67 15.30 -10.04
CA ILE A 123 -8.72 14.35 -11.18
C ILE A 123 -8.54 15.04 -12.55
N GLU A 124 -9.16 16.20 -12.77
CA GLU A 124 -9.01 16.92 -14.04
C GLU A 124 -7.59 17.49 -14.23
N THR A 125 -6.99 18.02 -13.16
CA THR A 125 -5.58 18.45 -13.16
C THR A 125 -4.67 17.26 -13.46
N ALA A 126 -4.93 16.11 -12.84
CA ALA A 126 -4.19 14.88 -13.07
C ALA A 126 -4.27 14.44 -14.54
N ARG A 127 -5.47 14.38 -15.12
CA ARG A 127 -5.71 14.06 -16.53
C ARG A 127 -4.94 15.00 -17.45
N SER A 128 -4.97 16.30 -17.18
CA SER A 128 -4.26 17.30 -17.99
C SER A 128 -2.75 17.06 -18.00
N TYR A 129 -2.12 16.89 -16.84
CA TYR A 129 -0.67 16.65 -16.76
C TYR A 129 -0.26 15.28 -17.30
N LEU A 130 -1.02 14.22 -17.02
CA LEU A 130 -0.74 12.88 -17.54
C LEU A 130 -0.90 12.82 -19.07
N ARG A 131 -1.88 13.55 -19.63
CA ARG A 131 -2.06 13.73 -21.07
C ARG A 131 -0.82 14.37 -21.70
N ARG A 132 -0.31 15.45 -21.10
CA ARG A 132 0.92 16.10 -21.57
C ARG A 132 2.12 15.16 -21.54
N ALA A 133 2.24 14.32 -20.51
CA ALA A 133 3.33 13.36 -20.42
C ALA A 133 3.32 12.34 -21.58
N VAL A 134 2.15 11.81 -21.94
CA VAL A 134 2.03 10.87 -23.09
C VAL A 134 2.16 11.58 -24.45
N GLU A 135 1.81 12.86 -24.55
CA GLU A 135 2.03 13.66 -25.76
C GLU A 135 3.52 14.01 -25.97
N TYR A 136 4.26 14.28 -24.90
CA TYR A 136 5.71 14.52 -24.98
C TYR A 136 6.50 13.26 -25.33
N ALA A 137 6.12 12.11 -24.76
CA ALA A 137 6.78 10.83 -25.00
C ALA A 137 5.78 9.67 -24.88
N PRO A 138 5.16 9.24 -25.99
CA PRO A 138 4.16 8.17 -26.01
C PRO A 138 4.64 6.85 -25.42
N GLN A 139 5.94 6.56 -25.47
CA GLN A 139 6.55 5.36 -24.88
C GLN A 139 6.63 5.37 -23.34
N THR A 140 6.13 6.41 -22.68
CA THR A 140 6.12 6.52 -21.21
C THR A 140 5.00 5.70 -20.60
N GLY A 141 5.21 4.39 -20.44
CA GLY A 141 4.21 3.45 -19.90
C GLY A 141 3.54 3.89 -18.58
N PRO A 142 4.29 4.36 -17.55
CA PRO A 142 3.69 4.83 -16.30
C PRO A 142 2.68 5.96 -16.47
N ALA A 143 2.88 6.86 -17.46
CA ALA A 143 1.95 7.94 -17.73
C ALA A 143 0.62 7.43 -18.30
N TRP A 144 0.65 6.42 -19.17
CA TRP A 144 -0.57 5.76 -19.66
C TRP A 144 -1.33 5.03 -18.55
N LEU A 145 -0.63 4.37 -17.63
CA LEU A 145 -1.25 3.74 -16.45
C LEU A 145 -1.92 4.78 -15.56
N GLY A 146 -1.23 5.89 -15.26
CA GLY A 146 -1.81 7.00 -14.51
C GLY A 146 -3.05 7.56 -15.20
N LEU A 147 -2.98 7.75 -16.52
CA LEU A 147 -4.08 8.29 -17.32
C LEU A 147 -5.28 7.33 -17.36
N ALA A 148 -5.04 6.02 -17.47
CA ALA A 148 -6.07 4.98 -17.35
C ALA A 148 -6.73 4.98 -15.97
N LYS A 149 -5.94 5.05 -14.88
CA LYS A 149 -6.46 5.16 -13.52
C LYS A 149 -7.31 6.41 -13.30
N ALA A 150 -6.93 7.52 -13.95
CA ALA A 150 -7.71 8.75 -13.93
C ALA A 150 -8.92 8.72 -14.87
N GLY A 151 -9.14 7.67 -15.67
CA GLY A 151 -10.21 7.61 -16.67
C GLY A 151 -10.04 8.64 -17.80
N GLY A 152 -8.80 8.99 -18.14
CA GLY A 152 -8.47 10.02 -19.13
C GLY A 152 -8.08 9.49 -20.51
N ILE A 153 -8.14 8.17 -20.74
CA ILE A 153 -7.86 7.55 -22.05
C ILE A 153 -9.02 7.82 -23.00
N ARG A 154 -8.71 8.14 -24.25
CA ARG A 154 -9.66 8.52 -25.30
C ARG A 154 -9.67 7.47 -26.41
N SER A 155 -10.74 7.44 -27.21
CA SER A 155 -10.84 6.54 -28.37
C SER A 155 -9.74 6.76 -29.41
N GLU A 156 -9.29 8.01 -29.58
CA GLU A 156 -8.18 8.38 -30.48
C GLU A 156 -6.84 7.76 -30.07
N ASP A 157 -6.68 7.37 -28.79
CA ASP A 157 -5.46 6.74 -28.28
C ASP A 157 -5.30 5.28 -28.71
N GLU A 158 -6.36 4.64 -29.26
CA GLU A 158 -6.33 3.20 -29.54
C GLU A 158 -5.21 2.81 -30.51
N ALA A 159 -4.99 3.61 -31.56
CA ALA A 159 -4.00 3.31 -32.58
C ALA A 159 -2.57 3.33 -32.00
N VAL A 160 -2.23 4.38 -31.24
CA VAL A 160 -0.92 4.51 -30.61
C VAL A 160 -0.69 3.45 -29.53
N LEU A 161 -1.71 3.10 -28.74
CA LEU A 161 -1.61 2.03 -27.75
C LEU A 161 -1.33 0.67 -28.40
N LYS A 162 -2.03 0.35 -29.50
CA LYS A 162 -1.78 -0.89 -30.26
C LYS A 162 -0.38 -0.92 -30.86
N GLU A 163 0.09 0.19 -31.42
CA GLU A 163 1.43 0.30 -31.97
C GLU A 163 2.50 0.04 -30.90
N LEU A 164 2.35 0.65 -29.72
CA LEU A 164 3.27 0.49 -28.59
C LEU A 164 3.25 -0.93 -28.03
N CYS A 165 2.08 -1.56 -27.94
CA CYS A 165 1.94 -2.97 -27.57
C CYS A 165 2.70 -3.91 -28.52
N ALA A 166 2.69 -3.62 -29.83
CA ALA A 166 3.27 -4.49 -30.86
C ALA A 166 4.79 -4.32 -31.03
N ASN A 167 5.31 -3.11 -30.81
CA ASN A 167 6.69 -2.75 -31.19
C ASN A 167 7.67 -2.68 -30.02
N LEU A 168 7.18 -2.70 -28.78
CA LEU A 168 8.03 -2.66 -27.59
C LEU A 168 8.38 -4.06 -27.07
N GLN A 169 9.49 -4.13 -26.32
CA GLN A 169 9.86 -5.35 -25.62
C GLN A 169 8.76 -5.75 -24.61
N PRO A 170 8.56 -7.06 -24.35
CA PRO A 170 7.53 -7.59 -23.44
C PRO A 170 7.31 -6.79 -22.15
N ALA A 171 8.38 -6.53 -21.40
CA ALA A 171 8.31 -5.79 -20.13
C ALA A 171 7.84 -4.35 -20.28
N ALA A 172 8.25 -3.68 -21.37
CA ALA A 172 7.84 -2.31 -21.65
C ALA A 172 6.41 -2.24 -22.17
N ALA A 173 5.88 -3.31 -22.78
CA ALA A 173 4.53 -3.35 -23.37
C ALA A 173 3.39 -3.41 -22.33
N ILE A 174 3.65 -3.96 -21.13
CA ILE A 174 2.63 -4.22 -20.09
C ILE A 174 1.75 -3.01 -19.75
N PRO A 175 2.30 -1.80 -19.47
CA PRO A 175 1.50 -0.62 -19.17
C PRO A 175 0.47 -0.27 -20.26
N PHE A 176 0.83 -0.47 -21.53
CA PHE A 176 -0.02 -0.15 -22.67
C PHE A 176 -1.16 -1.14 -22.84
N TYR A 177 -0.93 -2.42 -22.54
CA TYR A 177 -2.00 -3.42 -22.51
C TYR A 177 -3.04 -3.11 -21.43
N TYR A 178 -2.64 -2.68 -20.23
CA TYR A 178 -3.59 -2.23 -19.20
C TYR A 178 -4.36 -0.98 -19.63
N ALA A 179 -3.71 -0.01 -20.28
CA ALA A 179 -4.36 1.18 -20.81
C ALA A 179 -5.37 0.84 -21.93
N LEU A 180 -4.98 -0.05 -22.86
CA LEU A 180 -5.83 -0.55 -23.93
C LEU A 180 -7.03 -1.33 -23.36
N GLY A 181 -6.80 -2.20 -22.37
CA GLY A 181 -7.87 -2.92 -21.69
C GLY A 181 -8.87 -1.97 -21.02
N SER A 182 -8.38 -0.91 -20.38
CA SER A 182 -9.22 0.13 -19.75
C SER A 182 -10.05 0.90 -20.78
N LEU A 183 -9.46 1.23 -21.93
CA LEU A 183 -10.16 1.86 -23.05
C LEU A 183 -11.29 0.97 -23.58
N LYS A 184 -10.98 -0.31 -23.84
CA LYS A 184 -11.96 -1.29 -24.35
C LYS A 184 -13.07 -1.57 -23.35
N HIS A 185 -12.74 -1.65 -22.06
CA HIS A 185 -13.73 -1.77 -20.98
C HIS A 185 -14.70 -0.58 -20.98
N SER A 186 -14.17 0.65 -21.09
CA SER A 186 -14.98 1.87 -21.14
C SER A 186 -15.89 1.91 -22.38
N ALA A 187 -15.43 1.36 -23.50
CA ALA A 187 -16.21 1.19 -24.73
C ALA A 187 -17.19 0.00 -24.68
N LYS A 188 -17.26 -0.74 -23.58
CA LYS A 188 -18.04 -1.98 -23.40
C LYS A 188 -17.66 -3.12 -24.37
N ASP A 189 -16.48 -3.04 -24.98
CA ASP A 189 -15.88 -4.13 -25.74
C ASP A 189 -15.15 -5.08 -24.77
N TYR A 190 -15.94 -5.87 -24.04
CA TYR A 190 -15.45 -6.71 -22.95
C TYR A 190 -14.50 -7.81 -23.43
N ALA A 191 -14.70 -8.33 -24.65
CA ALA A 191 -13.83 -9.33 -25.23
C ALA A 191 -12.42 -8.79 -25.47
N SER A 192 -12.31 -7.64 -26.16
CA SER A 192 -11.01 -7.00 -26.39
C SER A 192 -10.38 -6.51 -25.09
N ALA A 193 -11.19 -6.04 -24.13
CA ALA A 193 -10.69 -5.63 -22.82
C ALA A 193 -10.04 -6.81 -22.08
N PHE A 194 -10.73 -7.95 -21.99
CA PHE A 194 -10.21 -9.14 -21.34
C PHE A 194 -8.94 -9.66 -22.02
N ALA A 195 -8.90 -9.67 -23.36
CA ALA A 195 -7.73 -10.08 -24.12
C ALA A 195 -6.52 -9.20 -23.79
N ALA A 196 -6.69 -7.87 -23.75
CA ALA A 196 -5.61 -6.94 -23.43
C ALA A 196 -5.08 -7.13 -21.99
N PHE A 197 -5.97 -7.25 -20.99
CA PHE A 197 -5.54 -7.53 -19.61
C PHE A 197 -4.86 -8.89 -19.47
N SER A 198 -5.33 -9.91 -20.20
CA SER A 198 -4.71 -11.24 -20.19
C SER A 198 -3.30 -11.23 -20.76
N GLU A 199 -3.08 -10.51 -21.87
CA GLU A 199 -1.75 -10.35 -22.44
C GLU A 199 -0.81 -9.65 -21.43
N ALA A 200 -1.28 -8.57 -20.80
CA ALA A 200 -0.51 -7.88 -19.75
C ALA A 200 -0.09 -8.84 -18.61
N GLY A 201 -1.02 -9.67 -18.14
CA GLY A 201 -0.76 -10.66 -17.09
C GLY A 201 0.22 -11.75 -17.52
N GLN A 202 0.10 -12.27 -18.75
CA GLN A 202 1.03 -13.27 -19.29
C GLN A 202 2.46 -12.72 -19.40
N LEU A 203 2.61 -11.49 -19.91
CA LEU A 203 3.92 -10.84 -20.00
C LEU A 203 4.51 -10.57 -18.60
N GLN A 204 3.69 -10.14 -17.64
CA GLN A 204 4.14 -9.95 -16.26
C GLN A 204 4.63 -11.26 -15.63
N ALA A 205 3.95 -12.38 -15.90
CA ALA A 205 4.29 -13.69 -15.34
C ALA A 205 5.65 -14.22 -15.82
N GLN A 206 6.08 -13.82 -17.00
CA GLN A 206 7.40 -14.15 -17.54
C GLN A 206 8.52 -13.36 -16.87
N ILE A 207 8.22 -12.15 -16.37
CA ILE A 207 9.20 -11.23 -15.76
C ILE A 207 9.30 -11.47 -14.26
N THR A 208 8.16 -11.69 -13.61
CA THR A 208 8.06 -11.82 -12.16
C THR A 208 7.25 -13.07 -11.82
N PRO A 209 7.88 -14.26 -11.88
CA PRO A 209 7.20 -15.51 -11.57
C PRO A 209 6.81 -15.55 -10.10
N TYR A 210 5.56 -15.95 -9.83
CA TYR A 210 5.06 -16.11 -8.46
C TYR A 210 5.45 -17.46 -7.88
N ASP A 211 6.10 -17.45 -6.72
CA ASP A 211 6.49 -18.65 -5.99
C ASP A 211 5.32 -19.20 -5.16
N MET A 212 4.55 -20.10 -5.76
CA MET A 212 3.40 -20.73 -5.11
C MET A 212 3.80 -21.64 -3.95
N LEU A 213 4.95 -22.31 -4.03
CA LEU A 213 5.38 -23.23 -2.98
C LEU A 213 5.72 -22.46 -1.71
N LYS A 214 6.49 -21.37 -1.85
CA LYS A 214 6.80 -20.49 -0.73
C LYS A 214 5.55 -19.88 -0.09
N ASP A 215 4.55 -19.52 -0.91
CA ASP A 215 3.28 -19.00 -0.40
C ASP A 215 2.51 -20.05 0.42
N GLN A 216 2.48 -21.30 -0.05
CA GLN A 216 1.86 -22.44 0.64
C GLN A 216 2.61 -22.81 1.92
N GLU A 217 3.93 -22.76 1.90
CA GLU A 217 4.77 -22.95 3.09
C GLU A 217 4.47 -21.87 4.13
N GLU A 218 4.47 -20.58 3.75
CA GLU A 218 4.14 -19.48 4.67
C GLU A 218 2.73 -19.65 5.26
N LEU A 219 1.74 -20.01 4.44
CA LEU A 219 0.39 -20.32 4.93
C LEU A 219 0.41 -21.47 5.95
N SER A 220 1.10 -22.57 5.63
CA SER A 220 1.17 -23.76 6.48
C SER A 220 1.86 -23.47 7.82
N HIS A 221 2.92 -22.65 7.82
CA HIS A 221 3.57 -22.17 9.03
C HIS A 221 2.61 -21.34 9.88
N ILE A 222 1.90 -20.38 9.29
CA ILE A 222 0.93 -19.56 10.02
C ILE A 222 -0.13 -20.44 10.71
N LEU A 223 -0.72 -21.39 9.96
CA LEU A 223 -1.79 -22.25 10.45
C LEU A 223 -1.35 -23.25 11.53
N SER A 224 -0.08 -23.68 11.50
CA SER A 224 0.41 -24.72 12.41
C SER A 224 1.11 -24.18 13.65
N GLU A 225 1.66 -22.96 13.60
CA GLU A 225 2.52 -22.43 14.66
C GLU A 225 1.84 -21.37 15.53
N TRP A 226 0.86 -20.65 14.97
CA TRP A 226 0.05 -19.71 15.75
C TRP A 226 -1.12 -20.42 16.44
N SER A 227 -1.43 -19.98 17.65
CA SER A 227 -2.58 -20.41 18.42
C SER A 227 -2.99 -19.32 19.41
N ARG A 228 -4.16 -19.46 20.03
CA ARG A 228 -4.60 -18.56 21.10
C ARG A 228 -3.58 -18.52 22.24
N ASP A 229 -3.08 -19.69 22.64
CA ASP A 229 -2.09 -19.83 23.71
C ASP A 229 -0.77 -19.17 23.32
N ALA A 230 -0.31 -19.34 22.07
CA ALA A 230 0.91 -18.69 21.59
C ALA A 230 0.79 -17.16 21.63
N ILE A 231 -0.37 -16.60 21.29
CA ILE A 231 -0.62 -15.16 21.37
C ILE A 231 -0.64 -14.70 22.83
N GLN A 232 -1.31 -15.44 23.73
CA GLN A 232 -1.37 -15.08 25.15
C GLN A 232 0.00 -15.15 25.81
N GLU A 233 0.79 -16.17 25.49
CA GLU A 233 2.15 -16.35 25.98
C GLU A 233 3.07 -15.23 25.52
N LEU A 234 3.02 -14.87 24.22
CA LEU A 234 3.92 -13.91 23.58
C LEU A 234 3.45 -12.44 23.62
N ALA A 235 2.28 -12.16 24.17
CA ALA A 235 1.75 -10.80 24.22
C ALA A 235 2.57 -9.90 25.16
N ILE A 236 2.90 -8.70 24.68
CA ILE A 236 3.44 -7.64 25.55
C ILE A 236 2.38 -7.24 26.57
N HIS A 237 2.78 -6.89 27.79
CA HIS A 237 1.87 -6.26 28.75
C HIS A 237 1.71 -4.77 28.43
N ASP A 238 0.60 -4.39 27.81
CA ASP A 238 0.25 -3.00 27.51
C ASP A 238 -1.26 -2.78 27.64
N ASP A 239 -1.66 -1.88 28.54
CA ASP A 239 -3.06 -1.54 28.80
C ASP A 239 -3.59 -0.44 27.86
N LYS A 240 -2.74 0.12 27.00
CA LYS A 240 -3.15 1.16 26.06
C LYS A 240 -4.07 0.61 24.98
N VAL A 241 -4.93 1.48 24.48
CA VAL A 241 -5.73 1.19 23.29
C VAL A 241 -4.79 1.00 22.09
N GLY A 242 -4.87 -0.16 21.45
CA GLY A 242 -4.04 -0.49 20.30
C GLY A 242 -4.49 0.18 19.00
N PRO A 243 -3.67 0.08 17.93
CA PRO A 243 -4.06 0.45 16.58
C PRO A 243 -5.32 -0.29 16.12
N ILE A 244 -5.98 0.25 15.10
CA ILE A 244 -7.03 -0.46 14.38
C ILE A 244 -6.39 -1.05 13.13
N PHE A 245 -6.51 -2.35 12.93
CA PHE A 245 -6.02 -2.99 11.72
C PHE A 245 -7.19 -3.29 10.77
N VAL A 246 -7.14 -2.77 9.55
CA VAL A 246 -8.11 -3.06 8.50
C VAL A 246 -7.42 -3.84 7.40
N THR A 247 -7.87 -5.06 7.13
CA THR A 247 -7.18 -5.95 6.19
C THR A 247 -8.16 -6.84 5.42
N GLY A 248 -7.62 -7.69 4.55
CA GLY A 248 -8.36 -8.54 3.63
C GLY A 248 -7.68 -8.57 2.27
N LEU A 249 -8.27 -9.29 1.31
CA LEU A 249 -7.75 -9.34 -0.05
C LEU A 249 -7.74 -7.91 -0.66
N PRO A 250 -6.75 -7.52 -1.49
CA PRO A 250 -6.87 -6.27 -2.25
C PRO A 250 -8.21 -6.22 -3.00
N ARG A 251 -8.73 -5.01 -3.19
CA ARG A 251 -10.00 -4.75 -3.91
C ARG A 251 -11.28 -5.25 -3.22
N SER A 252 -11.21 -5.65 -1.95
CA SER A 252 -12.35 -6.04 -1.11
C SER A 252 -13.07 -4.87 -0.39
N GLY A 253 -12.60 -3.63 -0.58
CA GLY A 253 -13.19 -2.45 0.09
C GLY A 253 -12.46 -2.00 1.36
N THR A 254 -11.27 -2.52 1.65
CA THR A 254 -10.45 -2.10 2.81
C THR A 254 -10.19 -0.59 2.85
N THR A 255 -9.97 0.03 1.69
CA THR A 255 -9.75 1.49 1.60
C THR A 255 -11.02 2.27 1.97
N LEU A 256 -12.21 1.76 1.63
CA LEU A 256 -13.47 2.40 2.02
C LEU A 256 -13.67 2.35 3.53
N VAL A 257 -13.44 1.19 4.16
CA VAL A 257 -13.55 1.05 5.63
C VAL A 257 -12.56 1.96 6.35
N GLU A 258 -11.32 2.05 5.86
CA GLU A 258 -10.37 3.01 6.38
C GLU A 258 -10.90 4.45 6.30
N GLN A 259 -11.46 4.88 5.15
CA GLN A 259 -12.01 6.24 5.02
C GLN A 259 -13.19 6.48 5.96
N ILE A 260 -14.08 5.50 6.12
CA ILE A 260 -15.20 5.55 7.05
C ILE A 260 -14.68 5.81 8.47
N LEU A 261 -13.72 4.99 8.92
CA LEU A 261 -13.17 5.12 10.28
C LEU A 261 -12.38 6.42 10.44
N ALA A 262 -11.57 6.80 9.46
CA ALA A 262 -10.79 8.03 9.47
C ALA A 262 -11.62 9.32 9.29
N SER A 263 -12.93 9.20 9.04
CA SER A 263 -13.85 10.34 9.08
C SER A 263 -14.31 10.67 10.49
N HIS A 264 -14.02 9.80 11.47
CA HIS A 264 -14.24 10.06 12.88
C HIS A 264 -13.15 11.00 13.43
N SER A 265 -13.54 12.00 14.22
CA SER A 265 -12.68 13.10 14.71
C SER A 265 -11.40 12.65 15.44
N HIS A 266 -11.45 11.51 16.12
CA HIS A 266 -10.34 10.92 16.89
C HIS A 266 -9.49 9.88 16.14
N ILE A 267 -9.78 9.60 14.87
CA ILE A 267 -9.10 8.56 14.10
C ILE A 267 -8.31 9.15 12.94
N VAL A 268 -7.10 8.64 12.75
CA VAL A 268 -6.28 8.96 11.59
C VAL A 268 -6.12 7.70 10.75
N GLY A 269 -6.40 7.73 9.45
CA GLY A 269 -6.06 6.60 8.59
C GLY A 269 -4.54 6.53 8.35
N GLY A 270 -3.96 5.35 8.28
CA GLY A 270 -2.54 5.14 7.99
C GLY A 270 -2.25 4.84 6.52
N GLY A 271 -3.20 4.28 5.80
CA GLY A 271 -2.99 3.71 4.47
C GLY A 271 -2.20 2.40 4.52
N GLU A 272 -1.60 2.03 3.39
CA GLU A 272 -0.71 0.86 3.28
C GLU A 272 0.70 1.26 3.74
N VAL A 273 0.96 1.12 5.03
CA VAL A 273 2.22 1.58 5.64
C VAL A 273 3.27 0.48 5.77
N GLU A 274 2.85 -0.79 5.81
CA GLU A 274 3.72 -1.96 5.88
C GLU A 274 4.72 -1.94 7.07
N ILE A 275 4.41 -1.17 8.13
CA ILE A 275 5.28 -1.00 9.30
C ILE A 275 5.42 -2.31 10.08
N LEU A 276 4.36 -3.13 10.16
CA LEU A 276 4.47 -4.48 10.76
C LEU A 276 5.50 -5.35 10.04
N ALA A 277 5.49 -5.33 8.70
CA ALA A 277 6.47 -6.05 7.90
C ALA A 277 7.89 -5.50 8.13
N HIS A 278 8.01 -4.20 8.35
CA HIS A 278 9.26 -3.56 8.75
C HIS A 278 9.74 -4.02 10.14
N CYS A 279 8.87 -4.01 11.15
CA CYS A 279 9.18 -4.50 12.50
C CYS A 279 9.60 -5.99 12.47
N ARG A 280 8.90 -6.83 11.70
CA ARG A 280 9.28 -8.24 11.47
C ARG A 280 10.72 -8.34 10.95
N ARG A 281 11.09 -7.53 9.97
CA ARG A 281 12.42 -7.58 9.34
C ARG A 281 13.52 -7.12 10.30
N ILE A 282 13.27 -6.10 11.14
CA ILE A 282 14.23 -5.68 12.19
C ILE A 282 14.42 -6.81 13.22
N LEU A 283 13.32 -7.43 13.63
CA LEU A 283 13.38 -8.58 14.53
C LEU A 283 14.01 -9.81 13.84
N GLY A 284 13.97 -9.89 12.53
CA GLY A 284 14.42 -11.05 11.76
C GLY A 284 13.38 -12.17 11.67
N SER A 285 12.35 -12.16 12.52
CA SER A 285 11.23 -13.09 12.46
C SER A 285 9.96 -12.53 13.10
N ALA A 286 8.82 -13.05 12.66
CA ALA A 286 7.51 -12.90 13.27
C ALA A 286 6.86 -14.27 13.56
N ASN A 287 7.66 -15.34 13.51
CA ASN A 287 7.24 -16.72 13.76
C ASN A 287 7.26 -16.99 15.27
N PRO A 288 6.18 -17.50 15.88
CA PRO A 288 6.09 -17.65 17.33
C PRO A 288 7.12 -18.65 17.89
N ILE A 289 7.49 -19.70 17.14
CA ILE A 289 8.53 -20.65 17.55
C ILE A 289 9.89 -19.96 17.62
N GLN A 290 10.24 -19.19 16.58
CA GLN A 290 11.51 -18.47 16.53
C GLN A 290 11.56 -17.30 17.52
N LEU A 291 10.41 -16.70 17.86
CA LEU A 291 10.33 -15.66 18.88
C LEU A 291 10.58 -16.24 20.28
N ARG A 292 10.01 -17.42 20.60
CA ARG A 292 10.24 -18.11 21.89
C ARG A 292 11.70 -18.48 22.13
N SER A 293 12.43 -18.83 21.08
CA SER A 293 13.85 -19.21 21.18
C SER A 293 14.79 -18.01 21.23
N ARG A 294 14.28 -16.78 21.18
CA ARG A 294 15.09 -15.56 21.18
C ARG A 294 15.44 -15.12 22.60
N ASP A 295 16.71 -14.83 22.83
CA ASP A 295 17.16 -14.15 24.04
C ASP A 295 16.52 -12.75 24.15
N ASN A 296 16.13 -12.37 25.38
CA ASN A 296 15.53 -11.08 25.69
C ASN A 296 14.30 -10.74 24.80
N ILE A 297 13.47 -11.74 24.49
CA ILE A 297 12.33 -11.59 23.59
C ILE A 297 11.40 -10.43 23.98
N TRP A 298 11.09 -10.23 25.27
CA TRP A 298 10.21 -9.13 25.70
C TRP A 298 10.78 -7.76 25.36
N GLN A 299 12.06 -7.54 25.65
CA GLN A 299 12.73 -6.29 25.29
C GLN A 299 12.74 -6.06 23.77
N ALA A 300 12.90 -7.13 22.99
CA ALA A 300 12.86 -7.05 21.53
C ALA A 300 11.45 -6.70 21.01
N LEU A 301 10.40 -7.32 21.57
CA LEU A 301 9.01 -7.05 21.23
C LEU A 301 8.59 -5.62 21.64
N GLU A 302 8.93 -5.19 22.86
CA GLU A 302 8.71 -3.81 23.33
C GLU A 302 9.41 -2.79 22.43
N SER A 303 10.64 -3.07 22.01
CA SER A 303 11.37 -2.22 21.06
C SER A 303 10.67 -2.16 19.70
N ALA A 304 10.17 -3.28 19.19
CA ALA A 304 9.40 -3.32 17.94
C ALA A 304 8.06 -2.58 18.04
N GLN A 305 7.37 -2.68 19.19
CA GLN A 305 6.14 -1.95 19.48
C GLN A 305 6.39 -0.43 19.55
N ALA A 306 7.41 -0.01 20.29
CA ALA A 306 7.82 1.38 20.39
C ALA A 306 8.24 1.95 19.03
N HIS A 307 8.95 1.15 18.22
CA HIS A 307 9.33 1.52 16.86
C HIS A 307 8.10 1.73 15.97
N TYR A 308 7.12 0.83 16.02
CA TYR A 308 5.86 0.98 15.30
C TYR A 308 5.13 2.28 15.68
N HIS A 309 4.95 2.53 16.98
CA HIS A 309 4.28 3.73 17.47
C HIS A 309 5.00 5.00 17.05
N ARG A 310 6.32 5.02 17.12
CA ARG A 310 7.13 6.16 16.68
C ARG A 310 6.94 6.43 15.20
N LEU A 311 7.03 5.42 14.33
CA LEU A 311 6.85 5.60 12.88
C LEU A 311 5.44 6.08 12.53
N MET A 312 4.42 5.56 13.21
CA MET A 312 3.06 6.05 13.08
C MET A 312 2.93 7.51 13.52
N ALA A 313 3.49 7.87 14.68
CA ALA A 313 3.45 9.23 15.20
C ALA A 313 4.20 10.23 14.31
N ASP A 314 5.38 9.84 13.81
CA ASP A 314 6.21 10.65 12.92
C ASP A 314 5.47 10.96 11.59
N ARG A 315 4.64 10.01 11.11
CA ARG A 315 3.93 10.13 9.83
C ARG A 315 2.55 10.78 9.95
N PHE A 316 1.81 10.45 11.01
CA PHE A 316 0.39 10.79 11.13
C PHE A 316 0.06 11.68 12.34
N GLY A 317 1.05 12.00 13.17
CA GLY A 317 0.86 12.75 14.41
C GLY A 317 0.34 11.88 15.55
N THR A 318 -0.22 12.53 16.57
CA THR A 318 -0.76 11.83 17.75
C THR A 318 -2.23 11.47 17.53
N GLY A 319 -2.62 10.25 17.84
CA GLY A 319 -3.98 9.76 17.65
C GLY A 319 -4.02 8.25 17.44
N ARG A 320 -5.22 7.67 17.43
CA ARG A 320 -5.39 6.24 17.13
C ARG A 320 -5.43 6.06 15.61
N VAL A 321 -4.50 5.26 15.09
CA VAL A 321 -4.31 5.08 13.65
C VAL A 321 -4.99 3.82 13.14
N VAL A 322 -5.59 3.90 11.95
CA VAL A 322 -6.02 2.74 11.17
C VAL A 322 -4.88 2.29 10.26
N ASP A 323 -4.23 1.18 10.60
CA ASP A 323 -3.26 0.53 9.72
C ASP A 323 -4.00 -0.35 8.71
N LYS A 324 -3.93 0.03 7.43
CA LYS A 324 -4.61 -0.65 6.32
C LYS A 324 -3.59 -1.35 5.43
N SER A 325 -2.66 -2.08 6.04
CA SER A 325 -1.68 -2.87 5.30
C SER A 325 -2.29 -4.22 4.87
N LEU A 326 -2.09 -4.60 3.61
CA LEU A 326 -2.63 -5.86 3.08
C LEU A 326 -1.85 -7.07 3.62
N SER A 327 -0.58 -6.88 3.98
CA SER A 327 0.24 -7.93 4.61
C SER A 327 -0.21 -8.33 6.01
N THR A 328 -1.08 -7.53 6.65
CA THR A 328 -1.59 -7.83 8.00
C THR A 328 -2.32 -9.17 8.07
N THR A 329 -2.89 -9.68 6.96
CA THR A 329 -3.49 -11.03 6.92
C THR A 329 -2.51 -12.13 7.33
N ARG A 330 -1.21 -11.95 7.03
CA ARG A 330 -0.12 -12.88 7.33
C ARG A 330 0.67 -12.54 8.59
N LEU A 331 0.57 -11.30 9.06
CA LEU A 331 1.26 -10.81 10.25
C LEU A 331 0.32 -10.66 11.45
N MET A 332 -0.88 -11.25 11.39
CA MET A 332 -1.92 -10.97 12.36
C MET A 332 -1.57 -11.43 13.78
N GLY A 333 -0.99 -12.63 13.93
CA GLY A 333 -0.49 -13.10 15.22
C GLY A 333 0.60 -12.17 15.78
N PHE A 334 1.51 -11.70 14.93
CA PHE A 334 2.55 -10.75 15.31
C PHE A 334 1.98 -9.39 15.76
N ALA A 335 1.01 -8.86 15.02
CA ALA A 335 0.27 -7.66 15.41
C ALA A 335 -0.46 -7.87 16.75
N ALA A 336 -1.05 -9.04 16.95
CA ALA A 336 -1.82 -9.37 18.13
C ALA A 336 -0.98 -9.47 19.42
N ILE A 337 0.30 -9.86 19.30
CA ILE A 337 1.23 -9.89 20.44
C ILE A 337 1.86 -8.53 20.73
N LEU A 338 2.12 -7.72 19.69
CA LEU A 338 2.62 -6.35 19.88
C LEU A 338 1.52 -5.43 20.45
N PHE A 339 0.26 -5.69 20.11
CA PHE A 339 -0.87 -4.85 20.50
C PHE A 339 -2.02 -5.71 21.04
N PRO A 340 -1.96 -6.13 22.32
CA PRO A 340 -2.98 -6.99 22.94
C PRO A 340 -4.40 -6.42 22.85
N ASN A 341 -4.54 -5.10 22.92
CA ASN A 341 -5.81 -4.38 22.86
C ASN A 341 -6.15 -3.83 21.46
N ALA A 342 -5.43 -4.24 20.41
CA ALA A 342 -5.79 -3.88 19.04
C ALA A 342 -7.07 -4.61 18.57
N ARG A 343 -7.83 -3.91 17.73
CA ARG A 343 -9.03 -4.43 17.05
C ARG A 343 -8.73 -4.60 15.58
N PHE A 344 -9.21 -5.70 15.02
CA PHE A 344 -8.99 -6.09 13.64
C PHE A 344 -10.32 -6.13 12.89
N ILE A 345 -10.34 -5.64 11.67
CA ILE A 345 -11.45 -5.72 10.73
C ILE A 345 -10.94 -6.41 9.45
N TRP A 346 -11.59 -7.51 9.08
CA TRP A 346 -11.31 -8.25 7.85
C TRP A 346 -12.41 -8.01 6.83
N LEU A 347 -12.05 -7.53 5.64
CA LEU A 347 -12.98 -7.32 4.54
C LEU A 347 -13.10 -8.57 3.69
N GLU A 348 -14.34 -8.92 3.43
CA GLU A 348 -14.74 -9.95 2.47
C GLU A 348 -15.62 -9.30 1.39
N ARG A 349 -15.57 -9.84 0.19
CA ARG A 349 -16.35 -9.39 -0.98
C ARG A 349 -16.54 -10.59 -1.89
N ASN A 350 -17.53 -10.54 -2.78
CA ASN A 350 -17.71 -11.54 -3.83
C ASN A 350 -16.35 -11.87 -4.51
N PRO A 351 -15.90 -13.15 -4.45
CA PRO A 351 -14.58 -13.52 -4.96
C PRO A 351 -14.37 -13.20 -6.43
N ARG A 352 -15.41 -13.28 -7.28
CA ARG A 352 -15.30 -12.98 -8.72
C ARG A 352 -15.14 -11.48 -8.97
N ASP A 353 -15.87 -10.64 -8.24
CA ASP A 353 -15.71 -9.19 -8.33
C ASP A 353 -14.32 -8.74 -7.85
N CYS A 354 -13.83 -9.32 -6.76
CA CYS A 354 -12.45 -9.12 -6.30
C CYS A 354 -11.45 -9.56 -7.37
N ALA A 355 -11.59 -10.78 -7.89
CA ALA A 355 -10.67 -11.33 -8.87
C ALA A 355 -10.62 -10.51 -10.15
N TRP A 356 -11.78 -10.10 -10.67
CA TRP A 356 -11.86 -9.21 -11.82
C TRP A 356 -11.16 -7.87 -11.55
N SER A 357 -11.42 -7.25 -10.39
CA SER A 357 -10.77 -5.98 -10.06
C SER A 357 -9.26 -6.12 -9.86
N ILE A 358 -8.77 -7.25 -9.33
CA ILE A 358 -7.34 -7.53 -9.21
C ILE A 358 -6.73 -7.71 -10.60
N PHE A 359 -7.32 -8.58 -11.42
CA PHE A 359 -6.81 -8.91 -12.75
C PHE A 359 -6.76 -7.71 -13.72
N SER A 360 -7.77 -6.83 -13.65
CA SER A 360 -7.88 -5.66 -14.53
C SER A 360 -7.07 -4.43 -14.08
N ASN A 361 -6.31 -4.52 -12.99
CA ASN A 361 -5.53 -3.40 -12.46
C ASN A 361 -4.04 -3.75 -12.37
N HIS A 362 -3.20 -2.80 -12.79
CA HIS A 362 -1.76 -2.92 -12.63
C HIS A 362 -1.33 -2.63 -11.18
N PHE A 363 -0.53 -3.54 -10.62
CA PHE A 363 0.14 -3.39 -9.32
C PHE A 363 1.64 -3.25 -9.55
N ALA A 364 2.27 -2.27 -8.90
CA ALA A 364 3.66 -1.93 -9.18
C ALA A 364 4.64 -2.97 -8.62
N GLU A 365 4.43 -3.48 -7.40
CA GLU A 365 5.29 -4.47 -6.73
C GLU A 365 4.51 -5.28 -5.66
N GLY A 366 4.94 -6.51 -5.38
CA GLY A 366 4.55 -7.27 -4.18
C GLY A 366 3.23 -8.05 -4.26
N ILE A 367 2.57 -8.04 -5.41
CA ILE A 367 1.30 -8.75 -5.66
C ILE A 367 1.42 -9.58 -6.96
N ASP A 368 2.54 -10.28 -7.14
CA ASP A 368 2.85 -10.98 -8.40
C ASP A 368 1.83 -12.06 -8.76
N TRP A 369 1.05 -12.54 -7.79
CA TRP A 369 -0.08 -13.44 -8.02
C TRP A 369 -1.27 -12.79 -8.75
N SER A 370 -1.32 -11.46 -8.91
CA SER A 370 -2.42 -10.74 -9.58
C SER A 370 -2.45 -10.94 -11.10
N GLN A 371 -1.42 -11.55 -11.67
CA GLN A 371 -1.22 -11.66 -13.11
C GLN A 371 -1.97 -12.80 -13.80
N SER A 372 -2.58 -13.72 -13.03
CA SER A 372 -3.32 -14.86 -13.55
C SER A 372 -4.56 -15.14 -12.72
N LEU A 373 -5.68 -15.43 -13.39
CA LEU A 373 -6.92 -15.84 -12.74
C LEU A 373 -6.74 -17.07 -11.85
N GLU A 374 -5.89 -18.02 -12.22
CA GLU A 374 -5.60 -19.21 -11.40
C GLU A 374 -4.84 -18.83 -10.12
N LEU A 375 -3.82 -17.96 -10.24
CA LEU A 375 -3.04 -17.51 -9.09
C LEU A 375 -3.90 -16.68 -8.12
N ILE A 376 -4.73 -15.78 -8.67
CA ILE A 376 -5.72 -15.02 -7.89
C ILE A 376 -6.68 -15.97 -7.17
N ALA A 377 -7.16 -17.01 -7.83
CA ALA A 377 -8.04 -18.01 -7.23
C ALA A 377 -7.38 -18.72 -6.04
N ARG A 378 -6.18 -19.26 -6.23
CA ARG A 378 -5.44 -19.94 -5.16
C ARG A 378 -5.18 -19.00 -3.98
N ARG A 379 -4.71 -17.78 -4.27
CA ARG A 379 -4.46 -16.79 -3.22
C ARG A 379 -5.74 -16.40 -2.48
N SER A 380 -6.85 -16.21 -3.19
CA SER A 380 -8.14 -15.89 -2.58
C SER A 380 -8.61 -17.01 -1.64
N ALA A 381 -8.41 -18.28 -2.00
CA ALA A 381 -8.73 -19.41 -1.14
C ALA A 381 -7.84 -19.44 0.12
N SER A 382 -6.54 -19.18 -0.02
CA SER A 382 -5.61 -19.04 1.10
C SER A 382 -6.01 -17.93 2.07
N GLU A 383 -6.37 -16.74 1.56
CA GLU A 383 -6.85 -15.64 2.41
C GLU A 383 -8.17 -16.01 3.12
N HIS A 384 -9.06 -16.77 2.47
CA HIS A 384 -10.27 -17.27 3.14
C HIS A 384 -9.94 -18.25 4.27
N ARG A 385 -8.96 -19.14 4.07
CA ARG A 385 -8.50 -20.07 5.10
C ARG A 385 -7.89 -19.32 6.29
N LEU A 386 -7.06 -18.30 6.02
CA LEU A 386 -6.49 -17.43 7.04
C LEU A 386 -7.57 -16.70 7.83
N ARG A 387 -8.59 -16.15 7.15
CA ARG A 387 -9.71 -15.47 7.80
C ARG A 387 -10.43 -16.36 8.82
N HIS A 388 -10.68 -17.63 8.46
CA HIS A 388 -11.32 -18.58 9.38
C HIS A 388 -10.42 -18.89 10.58
N PHE A 389 -9.16 -19.24 10.31
CA PHE A 389 -8.17 -19.52 11.35
C PHE A 389 -7.99 -18.36 12.34
N TRP A 390 -7.86 -17.13 11.84
CA TRP A 390 -7.71 -15.96 12.69
C TRP A 390 -8.98 -15.61 13.46
N GLN A 391 -10.17 -15.87 12.91
CA GLN A 391 -11.42 -15.70 13.65
C GLN A 391 -11.50 -16.64 14.85
N GLU A 392 -11.14 -17.91 14.68
CA GLU A 392 -11.09 -18.90 15.75
C GLU A 392 -10.04 -18.54 16.81
N THR A 393 -8.88 -18.06 16.35
CA THR A 393 -7.73 -17.71 17.21
C THR A 393 -7.95 -16.41 18.00
N LEU A 394 -8.47 -15.36 17.37
CA LEU A 394 -8.61 -14.03 17.96
C LEU A 394 -9.99 -13.76 18.57
N GLY A 395 -11.02 -14.54 18.20
CA GLY A 395 -12.39 -14.34 18.67
C GLY A 395 -12.88 -12.92 18.39
N GLU A 396 -13.42 -12.27 19.43
CA GLU A 396 -14.00 -10.92 19.37
C GLU A 396 -13.01 -9.80 19.00
N ARG A 397 -11.70 -10.06 18.97
CA ARG A 397 -10.73 -9.06 18.48
C ARG A 397 -10.82 -8.89 16.97
N LEU A 398 -11.31 -9.88 16.23
CA LEU A 398 -11.46 -9.86 14.77
C LEU A 398 -12.93 -9.80 14.37
N MET A 399 -13.30 -8.76 13.63
CA MET A 399 -14.60 -8.61 13.00
C MET A 399 -14.46 -8.83 11.50
N SER A 400 -15.35 -9.64 10.90
CA SER A 400 -15.50 -9.66 9.45
C SER A 400 -16.60 -8.69 9.00
N VAL A 401 -16.35 -8.05 7.86
CA VAL A 401 -17.26 -7.13 7.20
C VAL A 401 -17.40 -7.56 5.74
N GLN A 402 -18.64 -7.88 5.34
CA GLN A 402 -18.97 -8.13 3.95
C GLN A 402 -19.20 -6.82 3.21
N TYR A 403 -18.45 -6.59 2.15
CA TYR A 403 -18.50 -5.37 1.33
C TYR A 403 -19.92 -5.08 0.85
N GLU A 404 -20.62 -6.09 0.34
CA GLU A 404 -21.97 -5.96 -0.19
C GLU A 404 -22.97 -5.51 0.88
N GLU A 405 -22.81 -5.99 2.12
CA GLU A 405 -23.62 -5.52 3.25
C GLU A 405 -23.26 -4.11 3.67
N LEU A 406 -21.96 -3.78 3.68
CA LEU A 406 -21.46 -2.43 4.00
C LEU A 406 -22.04 -1.38 3.05
N VAL A 407 -22.12 -1.65 1.75
CA VAL A 407 -22.59 -0.64 0.79
C VAL A 407 -24.11 -0.63 0.61
N ARG A 408 -24.82 -1.72 0.95
CA ARG A 408 -26.30 -1.76 0.96
C ARG A 408 -26.90 -1.21 2.25
N ASN A 409 -26.26 -1.47 3.38
CA ASN A 409 -26.76 -1.19 4.73
C ASN A 409 -25.74 -0.34 5.51
N SER A 410 -25.22 0.72 4.89
CA SER A 410 -24.03 1.45 5.39
C SER A 410 -24.15 1.96 6.80
N GLU A 411 -25.25 2.62 7.16
CA GLU A 411 -25.40 3.15 8.53
C GLU A 411 -25.32 2.04 9.60
N ARG A 412 -25.97 0.90 9.35
CA ARG A 412 -25.95 -0.26 10.26
C ARG A 412 -24.54 -0.81 10.41
N GLU A 413 -23.87 -1.08 9.29
CA GLU A 413 -22.53 -1.68 9.30
C GLU A 413 -21.47 -0.72 9.87
N ILE A 414 -21.59 0.58 9.59
CA ILE A 414 -20.70 1.62 10.12
C ILE A 414 -20.83 1.72 11.64
N LYS A 415 -22.06 1.71 12.17
CA LYS A 415 -22.28 1.66 13.64
C LYS A 415 -21.69 0.41 14.26
N ARG A 416 -21.88 -0.77 13.63
CA ARG A 416 -21.28 -2.04 14.12
C ARG A 416 -19.76 -1.99 14.12
N MET A 417 -19.14 -1.40 13.09
CA MET A 417 -17.68 -1.23 13.04
C MET A 417 -17.20 -0.25 14.11
N ALA A 418 -17.87 0.89 14.29
CA ALA A 418 -17.53 1.87 15.33
C ALA A 418 -17.56 1.23 16.72
N GLU A 419 -18.63 0.50 17.04
CA GLU A 419 -18.76 -0.24 18.30
C GLU A 419 -17.64 -1.27 18.48
N HIS A 420 -17.35 -2.09 17.46
CA HIS A 420 -16.28 -3.09 17.50
C HIS A 420 -14.91 -2.48 17.81
N VAL A 421 -14.60 -1.32 17.23
CA VAL A 421 -13.34 -0.64 17.51
C VAL A 421 -13.39 0.19 18.78
N GLY A 422 -14.53 0.31 19.46
CA GLY A 422 -14.69 1.07 20.70
C GLY A 422 -14.76 2.59 20.47
N LEU A 423 -15.44 3.02 19.42
CA LEU A 423 -15.69 4.42 19.09
C LEU A 423 -17.19 4.75 19.15
N PRO A 424 -17.56 5.96 19.60
CA PRO A 424 -18.90 6.45 19.34
C PRO A 424 -19.13 6.63 17.84
N PHE A 425 -20.38 6.55 17.42
CA PHE A 425 -20.74 6.86 16.03
C PHE A 425 -20.72 8.38 15.81
N GLU A 426 -20.09 8.81 14.72
CA GLU A 426 -20.13 10.20 14.24
C GLU A 426 -20.76 10.26 12.84
N ALA A 427 -21.59 11.28 12.58
CA ALA A 427 -22.27 11.44 11.29
C ALA A 427 -21.29 11.56 10.11
N ALA A 428 -20.10 12.13 10.33
CA ALA A 428 -19.05 12.24 9.32
C ALA A 428 -18.62 10.88 8.74
N MET A 429 -18.77 9.78 9.50
CA MET A 429 -18.46 8.42 9.05
C MET A 429 -19.38 7.94 7.92
N LEU A 430 -20.56 8.54 7.73
CA LEU A 430 -21.48 8.25 6.62
C LEU A 430 -21.09 8.98 5.33
N THR A 431 -20.23 9.99 5.42
CA THR A 431 -19.80 10.82 4.28
C THR A 431 -18.29 10.76 4.07
N PRO A 432 -17.68 9.56 3.93
CA PRO A 432 -16.22 9.42 3.84
C PRO A 432 -15.62 10.15 2.63
N HIS A 433 -16.38 10.28 1.55
CA HIS A 433 -16.01 11.00 0.33
C HIS A 433 -15.79 12.51 0.54
N SER A 434 -16.37 13.09 1.59
CA SER A 434 -16.17 14.51 1.94
C SER A 434 -14.82 14.77 2.62
N SER A 435 -14.09 13.70 2.98
CA SER A 435 -12.75 13.81 3.56
C SER A 435 -11.76 14.39 2.55
N LYS A 436 -11.01 15.42 2.97
CA LYS A 436 -9.90 16.00 2.19
C LYS A 436 -8.60 15.20 2.31
N ARG A 437 -8.64 14.07 3.00
CA ARG A 437 -7.49 13.22 3.23
C ARG A 437 -6.98 12.65 1.90
N VAL A 438 -5.66 12.56 1.80
CA VAL A 438 -4.96 11.90 0.69
C VAL A 438 -5.18 10.39 0.78
N VAL A 439 -5.43 9.77 -0.38
CA VAL A 439 -5.52 8.33 -0.55
C VAL A 439 -4.65 7.96 -1.75
N THR A 440 -3.68 7.06 -1.56
CA THR A 440 -2.69 6.66 -2.57
C THR A 440 -2.79 5.17 -2.89
N THR A 441 -4.00 4.71 -3.24
CA THR A 441 -4.28 3.30 -3.57
C THR A 441 -4.94 3.17 -4.96
N ASN A 442 -5.01 1.95 -5.51
CA ASN A 442 -5.79 1.69 -6.73
C ASN A 442 -7.31 1.92 -6.55
N SER A 443 -7.79 2.23 -5.33
CA SER A 443 -9.20 2.60 -5.05
C SER A 443 -9.42 4.10 -4.84
N SER A 444 -8.39 4.95 -4.99
CA SER A 444 -8.45 6.36 -4.61
C SER A 444 -9.58 7.14 -5.28
N ALA A 445 -9.82 6.93 -6.58
CA ALA A 445 -10.94 7.58 -7.28
C ALA A 445 -12.30 7.11 -6.75
N GLN A 446 -12.44 5.81 -6.45
CA GLN A 446 -13.71 5.21 -6.00
C GLN A 446 -14.13 5.70 -4.60
N VAL A 447 -13.19 5.86 -3.68
CA VAL A 447 -13.50 6.28 -2.30
C VAL A 447 -13.75 7.79 -2.15
N ARG A 448 -13.54 8.56 -3.23
CA ARG A 448 -13.88 9.98 -3.33
C ARG A 448 -15.31 10.20 -3.82
N GLU A 449 -16.02 9.13 -4.17
CA GLU A 449 -17.44 9.15 -4.48
C GLU A 449 -18.28 8.69 -3.27
N PRO A 450 -19.56 9.09 -3.16
CA PRO A 450 -20.46 8.57 -2.15
C PRO A 450 -20.51 7.05 -2.10
N ILE A 451 -20.77 6.49 -0.91
CA ILE A 451 -20.92 5.04 -0.74
C ILE A 451 -22.00 4.52 -1.69
N SER A 452 -21.66 3.51 -2.49
CA SER A 452 -22.47 3.12 -3.63
C SER A 452 -22.40 1.62 -3.90
N THR A 453 -23.50 1.06 -4.39
CA THR A 453 -23.62 -0.34 -4.81
C THR A 453 -23.10 -0.59 -6.22
N GLN A 454 -22.65 0.45 -6.96
CA GLN A 454 -22.25 0.35 -8.37
C GLN A 454 -21.13 -0.66 -8.67
N SER A 455 -20.27 -0.95 -7.68
CA SER A 455 -19.19 -1.93 -7.86
C SER A 455 -19.62 -3.37 -7.62
N ILE A 456 -20.85 -3.63 -7.15
CA ILE A 456 -21.39 -4.99 -7.04
C ILE A 456 -21.73 -5.51 -8.44
N GLY A 457 -21.29 -6.72 -8.77
CA GLY A 457 -21.54 -7.33 -10.08
C GLY A 457 -20.58 -6.84 -11.17
N SER A 458 -19.50 -6.16 -10.81
CA SER A 458 -18.49 -5.66 -11.76
C SER A 458 -17.87 -6.75 -12.65
N SER A 459 -17.92 -8.01 -12.20
CA SER A 459 -17.42 -9.18 -12.92
C SER A 459 -18.45 -9.82 -13.87
N GLU A 460 -19.74 -9.44 -13.79
CA GLU A 460 -20.81 -10.05 -14.60
C GLU A 460 -20.57 -9.96 -16.11
N PRO A 461 -20.13 -8.82 -16.68
CA PRO A 461 -19.83 -8.75 -18.11
C PRO A 461 -18.70 -9.69 -18.56
N TYR A 462 -17.90 -10.19 -17.60
CA TYR A 462 -16.74 -11.03 -17.84
C TYR A 462 -16.96 -12.49 -17.43
N ALA A 463 -18.18 -12.89 -17.08
CA ALA A 463 -18.48 -14.18 -16.47
C ALA A 463 -17.90 -15.38 -17.24
N GLN A 464 -17.98 -15.37 -18.57
CA GLN A 464 -17.45 -16.46 -19.41
C GLN A 464 -15.92 -16.59 -19.36
N TRP A 465 -15.20 -15.47 -19.21
CA TRP A 465 -13.74 -15.47 -19.15
C TRP A 465 -13.20 -15.68 -17.72
N LEU A 466 -14.06 -15.55 -16.71
CA LEU A 466 -13.72 -15.81 -15.30
C LEU A 466 -14.01 -17.25 -14.87
N GLU A 467 -14.48 -18.12 -15.77
CA GLU A 467 -14.66 -19.54 -15.48
C GLU A 467 -13.40 -20.21 -14.94
N PRO A 468 -12.19 -19.97 -15.49
CA PRO A 468 -10.96 -20.57 -14.98
C PRO A 468 -10.66 -20.19 -13.53
N PHE A 469 -10.96 -18.94 -13.14
CA PHE A 469 -10.89 -18.52 -11.74
C PHE A 469 -11.86 -19.33 -10.89
N GLY A 470 -13.11 -19.50 -11.34
CA GLY A 470 -14.14 -20.24 -10.62
C GLY A 470 -13.76 -21.69 -10.34
N VAL A 471 -13.24 -22.39 -11.34
CA VAL A 471 -12.77 -23.79 -11.22
C VAL A 471 -11.58 -23.87 -10.27
N ALA A 472 -10.54 -23.05 -10.48
CA ALA A 472 -9.35 -23.06 -9.64
C ALA A 472 -9.67 -22.69 -8.19
N TYR A 473 -10.58 -21.74 -7.96
CA TYR A 473 -10.97 -21.29 -6.63
C TYR A 473 -11.73 -22.38 -5.87
N ALA A 474 -12.67 -23.06 -6.53
CA ALA A 474 -13.39 -24.19 -5.94
C ALA A 474 -12.44 -25.34 -5.56
N GLN A 475 -11.48 -25.67 -6.45
CA GLN A 475 -10.50 -26.71 -6.17
C GLN A 475 -9.57 -26.30 -5.01
N ALA A 476 -9.01 -25.09 -5.03
CA ALA A 476 -8.12 -24.62 -3.98
C ALA A 476 -8.81 -24.55 -2.61
N ARG A 477 -10.10 -24.19 -2.56
CA ARG A 477 -10.89 -24.26 -1.31
C ARG A 477 -11.02 -25.69 -0.80
N LYS A 478 -11.33 -26.64 -1.67
CA LYS A 478 -11.41 -28.06 -1.31
C LYS A 478 -10.08 -28.58 -0.76
N ASP A 479 -8.97 -28.22 -1.39
CA ASP A 479 -7.62 -28.61 -0.96
C ASP A 479 -7.27 -28.04 0.42
N LEU A 480 -7.84 -26.89 0.78
CA LEU A 480 -7.68 -26.22 2.08
C LEU A 480 -8.74 -26.61 3.13
N GLY A 481 -9.66 -27.53 2.80
CA GLY A 481 -10.72 -27.97 3.69
C GLY A 481 -11.80 -26.92 3.98
N LEU A 482 -12.09 -26.04 3.01
CA LEU A 482 -13.08 -24.95 3.07
C LEU A 482 -14.40 -25.24 2.36
#